data_AF-A0A356I5U4-F1
#
_entry.id   AF-A0A356I5U4-F1
#
_cell.length_a   1.000
_cell.length_b   1.000
_cell.length_c   1.000
_cell.angle_alpha   90.00
_cell.angle_beta   90.00
_cell.angle_gamma   90.00
#
_symmetry.space_group_name_H-M   'P 1'
#
loop_
_entity.id
_entity.type
_entity.pdbx_description
1 polymer ?
#
loop_
_entity_poly.entity_id
_entity_poly.type
_entity_poly.pdbx_seq_one_letter_code
_entity_poly.pdbx_strand_id
1 'polypeptide(L)'
;MENDMLFIKGSFPRAIVHIDGDAFFTSVEQSMNPSLKGKPIVSGQERGIIACASYEAKVLGIKRGVSLWDARKACPHLIVLPSDYESYSLYSKRMFEIMRRYTPTVEEYSIDEGFADLTGLRRVHRMSYEQIARSMQQAVQDELDLTVSVGLSLSKGLCKIASDYRKPNG
;
A
#
# COMPACT_ATOMS: atom_id res chain seq x y z
N MET A 1 -12.58 -23.21 39.53
CA MET A 1 -12.44 -22.06 38.63
C MET A 1 -11.63 -22.54 37.46
N GLU A 2 -12.34 -23.02 36.45
CA GLU A 2 -11.77 -23.64 35.27
C GLU A 2 -11.22 -22.52 34.38
N ASN A 3 -9.98 -22.70 33.94
CA ASN A 3 -9.21 -21.73 33.19
C ASN A 3 -9.72 -21.78 31.74
N ASP A 4 -10.71 -20.95 31.40
CA ASP A 4 -11.18 -20.73 30.02
C ASP A 4 -10.08 -20.03 29.22
N MET A 5 -9.01 -20.77 28.90
CA MET A 5 -8.13 -20.42 27.81
C MET A 5 -8.95 -20.53 26.53
N LEU A 6 -9.43 -19.38 26.06
CA LEU A 6 -9.93 -19.21 24.70
C LEU A 6 -8.86 -19.74 23.74
N PHE A 7 -9.08 -20.94 23.19
CA PHE A 7 -8.23 -21.53 22.16
C PHE A 7 -8.32 -20.67 20.90
N ILE A 8 -7.50 -19.61 20.80
CA ILE A 8 -7.07 -19.13 19.50
C ILE A 8 -6.10 -20.20 19.02
N LYS A 9 -6.55 -21.09 18.11
CA LYS A 9 -5.63 -21.96 17.37
C LYS A 9 -4.49 -21.06 16.88
N GLY A 10 -3.23 -21.40 17.21
CA GLY A 10 -2.03 -20.72 16.68
C GLY A 10 -1.89 -20.77 15.15
N SER A 11 -2.95 -21.15 14.44
CA SER A 11 -3.09 -21.08 13.01
C SER A 11 -4.50 -20.59 12.65
N PHE A 12 -4.57 -19.57 11.81
CA PHE A 12 -5.84 -19.17 11.22
C PHE A 12 -6.37 -20.29 10.31
N PRO A 13 -7.65 -20.72 10.45
CA PRO A 13 -8.27 -21.65 9.51
C PRO A 13 -8.39 -21.03 8.11
N ARG A 14 -8.42 -19.70 8.03
CA ARG A 14 -8.50 -18.88 6.83
C ARG A 14 -7.52 -17.72 6.94
N ALA A 15 -6.81 -17.36 5.87
CA ALA A 15 -5.92 -16.21 5.91
C ALA A 15 -6.14 -15.35 4.67
N ILE A 16 -6.59 -14.12 4.87
CA ILE A 16 -6.70 -13.09 3.84
C ILE A 16 -5.63 -12.06 4.12
N VAL A 17 -4.94 -11.63 3.07
CA VAL A 17 -4.04 -10.48 3.12
C VAL A 17 -4.67 -9.31 2.36
N HIS A 18 -4.51 -8.11 2.88
CA HIS A 18 -4.77 -6.85 2.21
C HIS A 18 -3.43 -6.14 2.00
N ILE A 19 -3.20 -5.64 0.79
CA ILE A 19 -2.04 -4.81 0.44
C ILE A 19 -2.58 -3.47 -0.05
N ASP A 20 -2.01 -2.38 0.46
CA ASP A 20 -2.37 -1.01 0.10
C ASP A 20 -1.09 -0.18 -0.13
N GLY A 21 -0.98 0.40 -1.32
CA GLY A 21 0.10 1.24 -1.80
C GLY A 21 0.23 2.56 -1.03
N ASP A 22 1.36 2.74 -0.37
CA ASP A 22 1.59 3.91 0.46
C ASP A 22 1.87 5.15 -0.39
N ALA A 23 0.97 6.14 -0.32
CA ALA A 23 1.04 7.36 -1.14
C ALA A 23 1.23 7.05 -2.64
N PHE A 24 0.52 6.04 -3.14
CA PHE A 24 0.81 5.32 -4.38
C PHE A 24 1.25 6.19 -5.56
N PHE A 25 0.46 7.21 -5.96
CA PHE A 25 0.82 8.04 -7.12
C PHE A 25 2.15 8.78 -6.93
N THR A 26 2.36 9.42 -5.79
CA THR A 26 3.62 10.12 -5.51
C THR A 26 4.79 9.15 -5.33
N SER A 27 4.55 7.94 -4.81
CA SER A 27 5.58 6.91 -4.70
C SER A 27 6.01 6.38 -6.08
N VAL A 28 5.07 6.25 -7.04
CA VAL A 28 5.39 5.93 -8.44
C VAL A 28 6.24 7.03 -9.09
N GLU A 29 5.92 8.30 -8.87
CA GLU A 29 6.76 9.42 -9.35
C GLU A 29 8.17 9.37 -8.76
N GLN A 30 8.31 9.04 -7.46
CA GLN A 30 9.60 8.91 -6.78
C GLN A 30 10.41 7.70 -7.25
N SER A 31 9.74 6.59 -7.57
CA SER A 31 10.37 5.39 -8.14
C SER A 31 10.89 5.67 -9.56
N MET A 32 10.09 6.32 -10.41
CA MET A 32 10.50 6.70 -11.78
C MET A 32 11.56 7.81 -11.81
N ASN A 33 11.54 8.72 -10.84
CA ASN A 33 12.51 9.80 -10.72
C ASN A 33 13.07 9.89 -9.30
N PRO A 34 14.20 9.20 -9.03
CA PRO A 34 14.82 9.19 -7.70
C PRO A 34 15.20 10.57 -7.16
N SER A 35 15.34 11.59 -8.01
CA SER A 35 15.61 12.97 -7.56
C SER A 35 14.44 13.60 -6.78
N LEU A 36 13.25 12.98 -6.80
CA LEU A 36 12.07 13.40 -6.04
C LEU A 36 12.00 12.78 -4.64
N LYS A 37 12.81 11.76 -4.34
CA LYS A 37 12.86 11.14 -3.01
C LYS A 37 13.28 12.15 -1.94
N GLY A 38 12.62 12.13 -0.78
CA GLY A 38 12.91 13.06 0.31
C GLY A 38 12.38 14.48 0.08
N LYS A 39 11.61 14.73 -0.98
CA LYS A 39 11.04 16.05 -1.28
C LYS A 39 9.52 16.04 -1.11
N PRO A 40 8.93 17.16 -0.63
CA PRO A 40 7.48 17.27 -0.53
C PRO A 40 6.89 17.41 -1.93
N ILE A 41 6.34 16.30 -2.44
CA ILE A 41 5.68 16.24 -3.75
C ILE A 41 4.18 15.94 -3.62
N VAL A 42 3.39 16.43 -4.57
CA VAL A 42 1.97 16.11 -4.76
C VAL A 42 1.64 15.88 -6.23
N SER A 43 0.64 15.04 -6.50
CA SER A 43 0.04 14.87 -7.83
C SER A 43 -1.34 15.53 -7.93
N GLY A 44 -1.86 15.69 -9.15
CA GLY A 44 -3.16 16.30 -9.42
C GLY A 44 -3.10 17.73 -9.99
N GLN A 45 -1.97 18.13 -10.58
CA GLN A 45 -1.80 19.46 -11.19
C GLN A 45 -2.96 19.83 -12.14
N GLU A 46 -3.37 18.89 -12.98
CA GLU A 46 -4.41 19.07 -13.99
C GLU A 46 -5.80 19.32 -13.41
N ARG A 47 -6.03 18.92 -12.15
CA ARG A 47 -7.32 19.05 -11.46
C ARG A 47 -7.39 20.26 -10.54
N GLY A 48 -6.28 20.96 -10.31
CA GLY A 48 -6.22 22.08 -9.36
C GLY A 48 -6.31 21.65 -7.88
N ILE A 49 -6.37 20.35 -7.60
CA ILE A 49 -6.52 19.77 -6.25
C ILE A 49 -5.48 18.67 -6.03
N ILE A 50 -5.09 18.44 -4.78
CA ILE A 50 -4.16 17.37 -4.43
C ILE A 50 -4.87 16.02 -4.56
N ALA A 51 -4.48 15.24 -5.57
CA ALA A 51 -4.95 13.88 -5.77
C ALA A 51 -4.22 12.89 -4.84
N CYS A 52 -2.91 13.06 -4.67
CA CYS A 52 -2.09 12.31 -3.74
C CYS A 52 -0.95 13.19 -3.21
N ALA A 53 -0.56 12.94 -1.96
CA ALA A 53 0.54 13.63 -1.30
C ALA A 53 1.55 12.61 -0.78
N SER A 54 2.83 12.88 -1.04
CA SER A 54 3.96 12.15 -0.47
C SER A 54 3.98 12.24 1.05
N TYR A 55 4.69 11.32 1.71
CA TYR A 55 4.83 11.36 3.17
C TYR A 55 5.57 12.62 3.63
N GLU A 56 6.56 13.07 2.87
CA GLU A 56 7.28 14.33 3.10
C GLU A 56 6.32 15.53 3.06
N ALA A 57 5.38 15.56 2.11
CA ALA A 57 4.35 16.60 2.07
C ALA A 57 3.35 16.47 3.24
N LYS A 58 2.94 15.25 3.61
CA LYS A 58 2.03 15.01 4.74
C LYS A 58 2.62 15.46 6.08
N VAL A 59 3.93 15.28 6.29
CA VAL A 59 4.64 15.78 7.48
C VAL A 59 4.54 17.30 7.59
N LEU A 60 4.50 18.01 6.45
CA LEU A 60 4.29 19.46 6.39
C LEU A 60 2.80 19.87 6.50
N GLY A 61 1.91 18.94 6.83
CA GLY A 61 0.48 19.18 6.99
C GLY A 61 -0.31 19.25 5.68
N ILE A 62 0.30 18.92 4.53
CA ILE A 62 -0.39 18.88 3.24
C ILE A 62 -1.30 17.65 3.18
N LYS A 63 -2.57 17.87 2.82
CA LYS A 63 -3.62 16.84 2.82
C LYS A 63 -4.20 16.66 1.41
N ARG A 64 -4.63 15.43 1.11
CA ARG A 64 -5.41 15.13 -0.10
C ARG A 64 -6.72 15.91 -0.12
N GLY A 65 -7.17 16.31 -1.30
CA GLY A 65 -8.43 17.03 -1.52
C GLY A 65 -8.37 18.54 -1.28
N VAL A 66 -7.22 19.06 -0.82
CA VAL A 66 -6.98 20.51 -0.68
C VAL A 66 -6.62 21.11 -2.04
N SER A 67 -6.97 22.39 -2.26
CA SER A 67 -6.60 23.11 -3.48
C SER A 67 -5.08 23.28 -3.59
N LEU A 68 -4.53 23.25 -4.80
CA LEU A 68 -3.09 23.46 -5.01
C LEU A 68 -2.65 24.88 -4.63
N TRP A 69 -3.56 25.84 -4.68
CA TRP A 69 -3.30 27.22 -4.26
C TRP A 69 -3.09 27.31 -2.75
N ASP A 70 -3.98 26.71 -1.95
CA ASP A 70 -3.85 26.66 -0.49
C ASP A 70 -2.59 25.87 -0.08
N ALA A 71 -2.34 24.75 -0.75
CA ALA A 71 -1.17 23.92 -0.48
C ALA A 71 0.15 24.67 -0.73
N ARG A 72 0.24 25.45 -1.82
CA ARG A 72 1.44 26.27 -2.12
C ARG A 72 1.62 27.44 -1.15
N LYS A 73 0.53 27.99 -0.61
CA LYS A 73 0.63 28.98 0.47
C LYS A 73 1.20 28.39 1.74
N ALA A 74 0.77 27.18 2.10
CA ALA A 74 1.28 26.46 3.27
C ALA A 74 2.72 25.97 3.08
N CYS A 75 3.08 25.56 1.85
CA CYS A 75 4.39 25.04 1.51
C CYS A 75 4.87 25.64 0.16
N PRO A 76 5.60 26.78 0.18
CA PRO A 76 6.05 27.44 -1.05
C PRO A 76 7.02 26.62 -1.92
N HIS A 77 7.70 25.64 -1.32
CA HIS A 77 8.64 24.74 -2.00
C HIS A 77 8.00 23.40 -2.41
N LEU A 78 6.67 23.30 -2.35
CA LEU A 78 5.92 22.11 -2.75
C LEU A 78 6.08 21.83 -4.25
N ILE A 79 6.55 20.63 -4.58
CA ILE A 79 6.65 20.18 -5.96
C ILE A 79 5.29 19.63 -6.38
N VAL A 80 4.70 20.24 -7.40
CA VAL A 80 3.40 19.85 -7.93
C VAL A 80 3.63 19.18 -9.28
N LEU A 81 3.16 17.96 -9.43
CA LEU A 81 3.33 17.15 -10.62
C LEU A 81 1.99 16.91 -11.32
N PRO A 82 1.96 16.85 -12.66
CA PRO A 82 0.83 16.28 -13.39
C PRO A 82 0.71 14.79 -13.06
N SER A 83 -0.51 14.27 -13.06
CA SER A 83 -0.75 12.86 -12.80
C SER A 83 -0.49 11.99 -14.05
N ASP A 84 0.48 11.08 -14.00
CA ASP A 84 0.72 10.08 -15.06
C ASP A 84 -0.07 8.79 -14.79
N TYR A 85 -1.36 8.80 -15.12
CA TYR A 85 -2.26 7.66 -14.88
C TYR A 85 -1.88 6.40 -15.67
N GLU A 86 -1.16 6.53 -16.80
CA GLU A 86 -0.68 5.38 -17.56
C GLU A 86 0.40 4.65 -16.78
N SER A 87 1.41 5.38 -16.30
CA SER A 87 2.44 4.82 -15.43
C SER A 87 1.84 4.26 -14.13
N TYR A 88 0.90 4.96 -13.50
CA TYR A 88 0.25 4.46 -12.28
C TYR A 88 -0.47 3.13 -12.53
N SER A 89 -1.14 2.98 -13.67
CA SER A 89 -1.79 1.71 -14.05
C SER A 89 -0.77 0.61 -14.30
N LEU A 90 0.37 0.91 -14.91
CA LEU A 90 1.43 -0.06 -15.14
C LEU A 90 2.04 -0.57 -13.83
N TYR A 91 2.35 0.33 -12.89
CA TYR A 91 2.85 -0.06 -11.56
C TYR A 91 1.82 -0.86 -10.76
N SER A 92 0.54 -0.51 -10.87
CA SER A 92 -0.56 -1.25 -10.26
C SER A 92 -0.62 -2.70 -10.76
N LYS A 93 -0.58 -2.90 -12.08
CA LYS A 93 -0.54 -4.24 -12.69
C LYS A 93 0.65 -5.05 -12.18
N ARG A 94 1.84 -4.45 -12.13
CA ARG A 94 3.06 -5.12 -11.63
C ARG A 94 2.94 -5.49 -10.15
N MET A 95 2.37 -4.62 -9.32
CA MET A 95 2.12 -4.91 -7.91
C MET A 95 1.17 -6.11 -7.76
N PHE A 96 0.08 -6.15 -8.51
CA PHE A 96 -0.85 -7.30 -8.48
C PHE A 96 -0.26 -8.57 -9.11
N GLU A 97 0.61 -8.45 -10.11
CA GLU A 97 1.39 -9.58 -10.64
C GLU A 97 2.29 -10.19 -9.55
N ILE A 98 2.95 -9.37 -8.72
CA ILE A 98 3.71 -9.84 -7.56
C ILE A 98 2.80 -10.61 -6.61
N MET A 99 1.62 -10.09 -6.27
CA MET A 99 0.65 -10.81 -5.41
C MET A 99 0.25 -12.17 -6.00
N ARG A 100 0.04 -12.23 -7.33
CA ARG A 100 -0.35 -13.45 -8.05
C ARG A 100 0.72 -14.55 -8.05
N ARG A 101 1.99 -14.22 -7.77
CA ARG A 101 3.06 -15.22 -7.58
C ARG A 101 2.82 -16.09 -6.34
N TYR A 102 2.09 -15.56 -5.36
CA TYR A 102 1.87 -16.22 -4.07
C TYR A 102 0.51 -16.89 -3.97
N THR A 103 -0.49 -16.45 -4.73
CA THR A 103 -1.82 -17.08 -4.76
C THR A 103 -2.54 -16.80 -6.07
N PRO A 104 -3.30 -17.76 -6.63
CA PRO A 104 -4.16 -17.50 -7.78
C PRO A 104 -5.38 -16.64 -7.43
N THR A 105 -5.70 -16.47 -6.14
CA THR A 105 -6.90 -15.77 -5.68
C THR A 105 -6.54 -14.35 -5.25
N VAL A 106 -6.49 -13.44 -6.22
CA VAL A 106 -6.25 -12.01 -6.02
C VAL A 106 -7.48 -11.22 -6.49
N GLU A 107 -7.94 -10.30 -5.65
CA GLU A 107 -9.01 -9.35 -5.94
C GLU A 107 -8.44 -7.93 -5.92
N GLU A 108 -8.41 -7.29 -7.08
CA GLU A 108 -8.04 -5.88 -7.22
C GLU A 108 -9.24 -5.02 -6.79
N TYR A 109 -9.07 -4.22 -5.74
CA TYR A 109 -10.15 -3.38 -5.20
C TYR A 109 -10.06 -1.95 -5.73
N SER A 110 -8.84 -1.44 -5.87
CA SER A 110 -8.51 -0.17 -6.54
C SER A 110 -7.20 -0.30 -7.31
N ILE A 111 -6.70 0.81 -7.84
CA ILE A 111 -5.39 0.87 -8.49
C ILE A 111 -4.22 0.60 -7.52
N ASP A 112 -4.39 0.93 -6.24
CA ASP A 112 -3.35 0.87 -5.22
C ASP A 112 -3.62 -0.17 -4.14
N GLU A 113 -4.77 -0.83 -4.13
CA GLU A 113 -5.10 -1.82 -3.09
C GLU A 113 -5.85 -3.05 -3.58
N GLY A 114 -5.61 -4.17 -2.90
CA GLY A 114 -6.30 -5.42 -3.17
C GLY A 114 -6.14 -6.47 -2.10
N PHE A 115 -6.89 -7.55 -2.26
CA PHE A 115 -6.94 -8.67 -1.34
C PHE A 115 -6.39 -9.93 -1.99
N ALA A 116 -5.79 -10.81 -1.19
CA ALA A 116 -5.41 -12.13 -1.63
C ALA A 116 -5.79 -13.19 -0.59
N ASP A 117 -6.33 -14.33 -1.03
CA ASP A 117 -6.61 -15.46 -0.15
C ASP A 117 -5.39 -16.39 -0.09
N LEU A 118 -4.82 -16.56 1.10
CA LEU A 118 -3.65 -17.39 1.37
C LEU A 118 -4.02 -18.74 1.99
N THR A 119 -5.30 -19.01 2.20
CA THR A 119 -5.78 -20.18 2.94
C THR A 119 -5.23 -21.48 2.35
N GLY A 120 -4.53 -22.26 3.19
CA GLY A 120 -3.94 -23.54 2.77
C GLY A 120 -2.57 -23.44 2.09
N LEU A 121 -2.06 -22.25 1.80
CA LEU A 121 -0.84 -22.08 0.99
C LEU A 121 0.48 -22.20 1.79
N ARG A 122 0.43 -22.35 3.11
CA ARG A 122 1.63 -22.51 3.97
C ARG A 122 2.54 -23.65 3.51
N ARG A 123 1.95 -24.80 3.14
CA ARG A 123 2.72 -25.99 2.73
C ARG A 123 3.39 -25.79 1.36
N VAL A 124 2.71 -25.09 0.45
CA VAL A 124 3.21 -24.80 -0.90
C VAL A 124 4.42 -23.89 -0.82
N HIS A 125 4.31 -22.81 -0.04
CA HIS A 125 5.39 -21.82 0.12
C HIS A 125 6.44 -22.20 1.16
N ARG A 126 6.18 -23.22 1.99
CA ARG A 126 7.01 -23.57 3.16
C ARG A 126 7.23 -22.38 4.10
N MET A 127 6.18 -21.59 4.27
CA MET A 127 6.17 -20.32 5.01
C MET A 127 4.92 -20.23 5.90
N SER A 128 5.00 -19.48 7.00
CA SER A 128 3.82 -19.01 7.72
C SER A 128 3.03 -18.00 6.86
N TYR A 129 1.75 -17.75 7.19
CA TYR A 129 0.99 -16.72 6.46
C TYR A 129 1.62 -15.32 6.59
N GLU A 130 2.20 -15.01 7.75
CA GLU A 130 2.94 -13.76 7.96
C GLU A 130 4.17 -13.69 7.04
N GLN A 131 4.95 -14.77 6.94
CA GLN A 131 6.12 -14.82 6.07
C GLN A 131 5.73 -14.65 4.58
N ILE A 132 4.61 -15.24 4.14
CA ILE A 132 4.09 -15.04 2.78
C ILE A 132 3.73 -13.55 2.58
N ALA A 133 2.99 -12.95 3.51
CA ALA A 133 2.58 -11.55 3.43
C ALA A 133 3.79 -10.59 3.40
N ARG A 134 4.80 -10.83 4.25
CA ARG A 134 6.06 -10.08 4.25
C ARG A 134 6.86 -10.28 2.96
N SER A 135 6.84 -11.48 2.38
CA SER A 135 7.50 -11.74 1.10
C SER A 135 6.85 -10.95 -0.04
N MET A 136 5.52 -10.80 -0.03
CA MET A 136 4.82 -9.91 -0.97
C MET A 136 5.26 -8.46 -0.78
N GLN A 137 5.23 -7.96 0.46
CA GLN A 137 5.65 -6.59 0.79
C GLN A 137 7.08 -6.31 0.31
N GLN A 138 8.01 -7.20 0.62
CA GLN A 138 9.41 -7.07 0.25
C GLN A 138 9.60 -7.13 -1.27
N ALA A 139 8.90 -8.03 -1.98
CA ALA A 139 8.99 -8.11 -3.43
C ALA A 139 8.48 -6.83 -4.12
N VAL A 140 7.41 -6.21 -3.60
CA VAL A 140 6.94 -4.91 -4.12
C VAL A 140 8.00 -3.83 -3.90
N GLN A 141 8.63 -3.79 -2.73
CA GLN A 141 9.71 -2.83 -2.43
C GLN A 141 10.93 -3.05 -3.33
N ASP A 142 11.39 -4.29 -3.49
CA ASP A 142 12.61 -4.61 -4.22
C ASP A 142 12.47 -4.41 -5.73
N GLU A 143 11.31 -4.76 -6.29
CA GLU A 143 11.10 -4.76 -7.74
C GLU A 143 10.52 -3.45 -8.27
N LEU A 144 9.73 -2.74 -7.45
CA LEU A 144 9.03 -1.52 -7.87
C LEU A 144 9.52 -0.27 -7.15
N ASP A 145 10.36 -0.41 -6.12
CA ASP A 145 10.81 0.70 -5.28
C ASP A 145 9.62 1.48 -4.67
N LEU A 146 8.56 0.71 -4.33
CA LEU A 146 7.34 1.19 -3.69
C LEU A 146 7.16 0.52 -2.33
N THR A 147 6.79 1.31 -1.33
CA THR A 147 6.33 0.78 -0.04
C THR A 147 4.84 0.45 -0.10
N VAL A 148 4.44 -0.65 0.53
CA VAL A 148 3.05 -1.02 0.77
C VAL A 148 2.85 -1.35 2.24
N SER A 149 1.65 -1.10 2.76
CA SER A 149 1.26 -1.54 4.10
C SER A 149 0.36 -2.76 4.02
N VAL A 150 0.58 -3.73 4.91
CA VAL A 150 -0.01 -5.06 4.77
C VAL A 150 -0.82 -5.46 5.99
N GLY A 151 -2.05 -5.90 5.76
CA GLY A 151 -2.96 -6.40 6.79
C GLY A 151 -3.27 -7.88 6.60
N LEU A 152 -3.02 -8.71 7.61
CA LEU A 152 -3.29 -10.15 7.56
C LEU A 152 -4.34 -10.53 8.61
N SER A 153 -5.47 -11.11 8.18
CA SER A 153 -6.54 -11.49 9.09
C SER A 153 -7.50 -12.55 8.52
N LEU A 154 -8.60 -12.80 9.23
CA LEU A 154 -9.65 -13.78 8.91
C LEU A 154 -10.69 -13.26 7.90
N SER A 155 -10.85 -11.95 7.80
CA SER A 155 -11.87 -11.29 6.96
C SER A 155 -11.30 -10.02 6.32
N LYS A 156 -11.82 -9.65 5.15
CA LYS A 156 -11.37 -8.45 4.41
C LYS A 156 -11.44 -7.17 5.25
N GLY A 157 -12.54 -6.98 6.00
CA GLY A 157 -12.71 -5.80 6.86
C GLY A 157 -11.62 -5.69 7.93
N LEU A 158 -11.28 -6.79 8.60
CA LEU A 158 -10.19 -6.80 9.57
C LEU A 158 -8.82 -6.59 8.92
N CYS A 159 -8.61 -7.12 7.71
CA CYS A 159 -7.37 -6.90 6.98
C CYS A 159 -7.18 -5.42 6.63
N LYS A 160 -8.24 -4.73 6.17
CA LYS A 160 -8.17 -3.32 5.83
C LYS A 160 -7.86 -2.45 7.06
N ILE A 161 -8.49 -2.73 8.20
CA ILE A 161 -8.16 -2.06 9.47
C ILE A 161 -6.69 -2.34 9.86
N ALA A 162 -6.23 -3.58 9.70
CA ALA A 162 -4.86 -3.96 10.05
C ALA A 162 -3.80 -3.28 9.17
N SER A 163 -4.02 -3.18 7.85
CA SER A 163 -3.08 -2.50 6.95
C SER A 163 -3.00 -1.00 7.22
N ASP A 164 -4.09 -0.37 7.67
CA ASP A 164 -4.10 1.06 8.00
C ASP A 164 -3.38 1.37 9.32
N TYR A 165 -3.28 0.40 10.23
CA TYR A 165 -2.79 0.62 11.60
C TYR A 165 -1.33 1.10 11.68
N ARG A 166 -0.46 0.67 10.74
CA ARG A 166 0.99 0.98 10.74
C ARG A 166 1.48 1.64 9.45
N LYS A 167 0.61 2.30 8.69
CA LYS A 167 1.03 3.06 7.50
C LYS A 167 2.08 4.14 7.84
N PRO A 168 3.13 4.32 7.02
CA PRO A 168 3.55 3.52 5.86
C PRO A 168 4.43 2.31 6.18
N ASN A 169 4.56 1.40 5.21
CA ASN A 169 5.47 0.27 5.20
C ASN A 169 5.32 -0.64 6.44
N GLY A 170 4.08 -0.82 6.88
CA GLY A 170 3.68 -1.48 8.12
C GLY A 170 3.19 -2.90 7.97
#